data_AF-A0A2V6TWK4-F1
#
_entry.id   AF-A0A2V6TWK4-F1
#
_cell.length_a   1.000
_cell.length_b   1.000
_cell.length_c   1.000
_cell.angle_alpha   90.00
_cell.angle_beta   90.00
_cell.angle_gamma   90.00
#
_symmetry.space_group_name_H-M   'P 1'
#
loop_
_entity.id
_entity.type
_entity.pdbx_description
1 polymer ?
#
loop_
_entity_poly.entity_id
_entity_poly.type
_entity_poly.pdbx_seq_one_letter_code
_entity_poly.pdbx_strand_id
1 'polypeptide(L)'
;METGGAGLTDRPDDQSLLDVGLALVEDAGEVVECLRRLAREGDGQRERLTGELGDVWRYWTRLCVASGVAPAEVLVRSREKIEGRLAGQRHAGQNAV
;
A
#
# COMPACT_ATOMS: atom_id res chain seq x y z
N MET A 1 -28.40 30.03 -20.13
CA MET A 1 -27.30 30.36 -19.20
C MET A 1 -27.65 29.77 -17.87
N GLU A 2 -27.24 28.53 -17.63
CA GLU A 2 -27.26 27.91 -16.30
C GLU A 2 -25.89 27.27 -16.12
N THR A 3 -25.12 27.84 -15.21
CA THR A 3 -23.77 27.42 -14.84
C THR A 3 -23.88 26.19 -13.96
N GLY A 4 -23.67 25.00 -14.54
CA GLY A 4 -23.41 23.77 -13.80
C GLY A 4 -22.07 23.89 -13.08
N GLY A 5 -22.12 24.36 -11.83
CA GLY A 5 -20.95 24.46 -10.96
C GLY A 5 -20.36 23.08 -10.72
N ALA A 6 -19.21 22.83 -11.34
CA ALA A 6 -18.34 21.71 -11.01
C ALA A 6 -17.78 21.91 -9.59
N GLY A 7 -18.58 21.57 -8.59
CA GLY A 7 -18.16 21.46 -7.20
C GLY A 7 -18.08 20.00 -6.82
N LEU A 8 -16.91 19.37 -7.03
CA LEU A 8 -16.61 18.08 -6.38
C LEU A 8 -15.09 17.90 -6.22
N THR A 9 -14.44 18.88 -5.62
CA THR A 9 -13.21 18.65 -4.86
C THR A 9 -13.58 18.20 -3.45
N ASP A 10 -14.37 17.13 -3.33
CA ASP A 10 -14.73 16.63 -2.01
C ASP A 10 -13.66 15.63 -1.60
N ARG A 11 -12.79 16.06 -0.68
CA ARG A 11 -11.88 15.14 -0.01
C ARG A 11 -12.78 14.10 0.69
N PRO A 12 -12.52 12.80 0.53
CA PRO A 12 -13.33 11.78 1.20
C PRO A 12 -13.39 12.09 2.70
N ASP A 13 -14.58 11.93 3.28
CA ASP A 13 -14.77 12.06 4.72
C ASP A 13 -13.98 10.99 5.49
N ASP A 14 -13.81 11.21 6.79
CA ASP A 14 -13.03 10.33 7.66
C ASP A 14 -13.58 8.89 7.66
N GLN A 15 -14.89 8.72 7.46
CA GLN A 15 -15.53 7.41 7.37
C GLN A 15 -15.11 6.68 6.08
N SER A 16 -15.09 7.38 4.94
CA SER A 16 -14.63 6.84 3.67
C SER A 16 -13.14 6.47 3.70
N LEU A 17 -12.32 7.23 4.43
CA LEU A 17 -10.92 6.89 4.66
C LEU A 17 -10.78 5.63 5.53
N LEU A 18 -11.61 5.49 6.56
CA LEU A 18 -11.64 4.31 7.41
C LEU A 18 -12.05 3.07 6.62
N ASP A 19 -13.10 3.16 5.80
CA ASP A 19 -13.59 2.05 4.97
C ASP A 19 -12.52 1.57 3.98
N VAL A 20 -11.79 2.50 3.33
CA VAL A 20 -10.66 2.17 2.46
C VAL A 20 -9.52 1.51 3.25
N GLY A 21 -9.24 2.00 4.46
CA GLY A 21 -8.25 1.41 5.35
C GLY A 21 -8.61 -0.01 5.78
N LEU A 22 -9.88 -0.28 6.08
CA LEU A 22 -10.37 -1.62 6.42
C LEU A 22 -10.25 -2.60 5.25
N ALA A 23 -10.64 -2.17 4.04
CA ALA A 23 -10.49 -3.00 2.84
C ALA A 23 -9.01 -3.35 2.55
N LEU A 24 -8.09 -2.40 2.76
CA LEU A 24 -6.65 -2.67 2.63
C LEU A 24 -6.17 -3.76 3.61
N VAL A 25 -6.68 -3.76 4.84
CA VAL A 25 -6.33 -4.76 5.86
C VAL A 25 -6.92 -6.13 5.53
N GLU A 26 -8.14 -6.16 5.01
CA GLU A 26 -8.79 -7.38 4.51
C GLU A 26 -7.96 -8.07 3.42
N ASP A 27 -7.57 -7.33 2.38
CA ASP A 27 -6.77 -7.87 1.27
C ASP A 27 -5.37 -8.32 1.74
N ALA A 28 -4.76 -7.60 2.69
CA ALA A 28 -3.51 -8.03 3.30
C ALA A 28 -3.68 -9.36 4.07
N GLY A 29 -4.85 -9.60 4.66
CA GLY A 29 -5.23 -10.88 5.26
C GLY A 29 -5.31 -12.01 4.23
N GLU A 30 -5.91 -11.76 3.08
CA GLU A 30 -5.99 -12.75 1.98
C GLU A 30 -4.62 -13.09 1.39
N VAL A 31 -3.69 -12.12 1.30
CA VAL A 31 -2.28 -12.40 0.97
C VAL A 31 -1.67 -13.40 1.96
N VAL A 32 -1.91 -13.22 3.26
CA VAL A 32 -1.41 -14.15 4.30
C VAL A 32 -2.01 -15.54 4.13
N GLU A 33 -3.31 -15.64 3.85
CA GLU A 33 -3.95 -16.93 3.58
C GLU A 33 -3.40 -17.62 2.33
N CYS A 34 -3.15 -16.86 1.25
CA CYS A 34 -2.50 -17.39 0.05
C CYS A 34 -1.10 -17.91 0.34
N LEU A 35 -0.30 -17.19 1.13
CA LEU A 35 1.04 -17.65 1.55
C LEU A 35 0.96 -18.92 2.43
N ARG A 36 -0.02 -19.01 3.33
CA ARG A 36 -0.26 -20.22 4.13
C ARG A 36 -0.61 -21.42 3.27
N ARG A 37 -1.45 -21.22 2.24
CA ARG A 37 -1.80 -22.29 1.29
C ARG A 37 -0.64 -22.65 0.39
N LEU A 38 0.12 -21.66 -0.12
CA LEU A 38 1.34 -21.90 -0.91
C LEU A 38 2.34 -22.79 -0.14
N ALA A 39 2.50 -22.57 1.16
CA ALA A 39 3.36 -23.38 2.01
C ALA A 39 2.84 -24.81 2.26
N ARG A 40 1.52 -25.05 2.17
CA ARG A 40 0.89 -26.36 2.43
C ARG A 40 0.63 -27.17 1.17
N GLU A 41 0.22 -26.52 0.09
CA GLU A 41 -0.31 -27.11 -1.13
C GLU A 41 0.64 -26.95 -2.33
N GLY A 42 1.69 -26.12 -2.20
CA GLY A 42 2.65 -25.86 -3.27
C GLY A 42 2.17 -24.82 -4.29
N ASP A 43 2.84 -24.79 -5.44
CA ASP A 43 2.83 -23.66 -6.38
C ASP A 43 1.47 -23.28 -7.00
N GLY A 44 0.42 -24.08 -6.81
CA GLY A 44 -0.94 -23.80 -7.30
C GLY A 44 -1.57 -22.50 -6.80
N GLN A 45 -1.00 -21.88 -5.76
CA GLN A 45 -1.50 -20.63 -5.16
C GLN A 45 -0.84 -19.35 -5.71
N ARG A 46 0.14 -19.46 -6.63
CA ARG A 46 0.89 -18.30 -7.13
C ARG A 46 0.02 -17.30 -7.91
N GLU A 47 -0.90 -17.80 -8.72
CA GLU A 47 -1.82 -16.94 -9.48
C GLU A 47 -2.74 -16.16 -8.54
N ARG A 48 -3.34 -16.87 -7.56
CA ARG A 48 -4.17 -16.23 -6.53
C ARG A 48 -3.37 -15.19 -5.73
N LEU A 49 -2.16 -15.53 -5.27
CA LEU A 49 -1.28 -14.60 -4.57
C LEU A 49 -1.03 -13.31 -5.39
N THR A 50 -0.86 -13.44 -6.70
CA THR A 50 -0.68 -12.28 -7.59
C THR A 50 -1.94 -11.41 -7.62
N GLY A 51 -3.12 -12.01 -7.61
CA GLY A 51 -4.40 -11.31 -7.48
C GLY A 51 -4.51 -10.52 -6.18
N GLU A 52 -4.32 -11.17 -5.03
CA GLU A 52 -4.44 -10.52 -3.72
C GLU A 52 -3.41 -9.38 -3.55
N LEU A 53 -2.19 -9.53 -4.08
CA LEU A 53 -1.19 -8.45 -4.10
C LEU A 53 -1.66 -7.25 -4.94
N GLY A 54 -2.41 -7.50 -6.02
CA GLY A 54 -3.04 -6.48 -6.84
C GLY A 54 -4.15 -5.73 -6.09
N ASP A 55 -4.94 -6.42 -5.28
CA ASP A 55 -6.00 -5.81 -4.48
C ASP A 55 -5.42 -4.96 -3.33
N VAL A 56 -4.38 -5.43 -2.65
CA VAL A 56 -3.58 -4.61 -1.72
C VAL A 56 -3.08 -3.33 -2.39
N TRP A 57 -2.50 -3.45 -3.59
CA TRP A 57 -2.02 -2.30 -4.35
C TRP A 57 -3.15 -1.32 -4.70
N ARG A 58 -4.33 -1.84 -5.07
CA ARG A 58 -5.51 -1.06 -5.41
C ARG A 58 -5.97 -0.21 -4.23
N TYR A 59 -6.19 -0.80 -3.05
CA TYR A 59 -6.68 -0.02 -1.90
C TYR A 59 -5.60 0.88 -1.29
N TRP A 60 -4.33 0.48 -1.34
CA TRP A 60 -3.24 1.37 -0.98
C TRP A 60 -3.20 2.62 -1.88
N THR A 61 -3.37 2.44 -3.20
CA THR A 61 -3.42 3.55 -4.16
C THR A 61 -4.63 4.46 -3.90
N ARG A 62 -5.81 3.88 -3.63
CA ARG A 62 -7.02 4.63 -3.26
C ARG A 62 -6.80 5.42 -1.97
N LEU A 63 -6.15 4.84 -0.97
CA LEU A 63 -5.84 5.52 0.29
C LEU A 63 -4.89 6.70 0.09
N CYS A 64 -3.88 6.56 -0.76
CA CYS A 64 -2.97 7.66 -1.13
C CYS A 64 -3.75 8.84 -1.73
N VAL A 65 -4.57 8.56 -2.76
CA VAL A 65 -5.38 9.57 -3.45
C VAL A 65 -6.37 10.22 -2.47
N ALA A 66 -7.05 9.43 -1.65
CA ALA A 66 -7.99 9.89 -0.64
C ALA A 66 -7.31 10.80 0.41
N SER A 67 -6.05 10.51 0.74
CA SER A 67 -5.22 11.32 1.63
C SER A 67 -4.62 12.56 0.96
N GLY A 68 -4.88 12.79 -0.34
CA GLY A 68 -4.34 13.92 -1.09
C GLY A 68 -2.87 13.81 -1.45
N VAL A 69 -2.30 12.59 -1.45
CA VAL A 69 -0.88 12.35 -1.77
C VAL A 69 -0.79 11.43 -2.98
N ALA A 70 0.09 11.76 -3.93
CA ALA A 70 0.32 10.88 -5.08
C ALA A 70 1.05 9.59 -4.63
N PRO A 71 0.64 8.40 -5.09
CA PRO A 71 1.33 7.14 -4.79
C PRO A 71 2.84 7.19 -5.07
N ALA A 72 3.24 7.80 -6.20
CA ALA A 72 4.65 7.95 -6.57
C ALA A 72 5.44 8.77 -5.53
N GLU A 73 4.84 9.79 -4.93
CA GLU A 73 5.47 10.59 -3.89
C GLU A 73 5.67 9.78 -2.60
N VAL A 74 4.69 8.95 -2.22
CA VAL A 74 4.83 8.02 -1.09
C VAL A 74 5.98 7.05 -1.33
N LEU A 75 6.11 6.52 -2.56
CA LEU A 75 7.21 5.62 -2.92
C LEU A 75 8.58 6.29 -2.86
N VAL A 76 8.72 7.52 -3.35
CA VAL A 76 9.97 8.28 -3.26
C VAL A 76 10.38 8.47 -1.79
N ARG A 77 9.46 8.95 -0.95
CA ARG A 77 9.70 9.13 0.49
C ARG A 77 10.03 7.80 1.19
N SER A 78 9.40 6.70 0.78
CA SER A 78 9.67 5.36 1.32
C SER A 78 11.07 4.88 0.94
N ARG A 79 11.47 5.07 -0.32
CA ARG A 79 12.80 4.74 -0.82
C ARG A 79 13.89 5.48 -0.06
N GLU A 80 13.77 6.79 0.10
CA GLU A 80 14.73 7.61 0.87
C GLU A 80 14.90 7.10 2.30
N LYS A 81 13.79 6.73 2.98
CA LYS A 81 13.84 6.15 4.33
C LYS A 81 14.56 4.80 4.36
N ILE A 82 14.32 3.94 3.36
CA ILE A 82 14.98 2.63 3.26
C ILE A 82 16.48 2.83 3.02
N GLU A 83 16.86 3.66 2.06
CA GLU A 83 18.27 3.97 1.74
C GLU A 83 19.00 4.56 2.95
N GLY A 84 18.36 5.48 3.68
CA GLY A 84 18.91 6.04 4.93
C GLY A 84 19.15 4.99 6.02
N ARG A 85 18.22 4.06 6.21
CA ARG A 85 18.39 2.95 7.18
C ARG A 85 19.54 2.03 6.79
N LEU A 86 19.64 1.67 5.51
CA LEU A 86 20.70 0.81 5.00
C LEU A 86 22.07 1.48 5.14
N ALA A 87 22.18 2.78 4.87
CA ALA A 87 23.41 3.53 5.08
C ALA A 87 23.81 3.56 6.57
N GLY A 88 22.86 3.84 7.47
CA GLY A 88 23.11 3.82 8.92
C GLY A 88 23.60 2.46 9.43
N GLN A 89 23.01 1.35 8.95
CA GLN A 89 23.45 -0.01 9.28
C GLN A 89 24.88 -0.30 8.79
N ARG A 90 25.23 0.16 7.59
CA ARG A 90 26.60 0.02 7.05
C ARG A 90 27.63 0.76 7.91
N HIS A 91 27.30 1.95 8.41
CA HIS A 91 28.18 2.71 9.29
C HIS A 91 28.30 2.08 10.69
N ALA A 92 27.21 1.56 11.24
CA ALA A 92 27.25 0.84 12.52
C ALA A 92 28.10 -0.44 12.46
N GLY A 93 28.05 -1.17 11.34
CA GLY A 93 28.88 -2.37 11.13
C GLY A 93 30.37 -2.07 10.87
N GLN A 94 30.71 -0.90 10.32
CA GLN A 94 32.10 -0.50 10.08
C GLN A 94 32.81 0.06 11.33
N ASN A 95 32.07 0.63 12.28
CA ASN A 95 32.59 1.10 13.57
C ASN A 95 32.66 0.00 14.64
N ALA A 96 32.23 -1.23 14.33
CA ALA A 96 32.23 -2.38 15.25
C ALA A 96 33.41 -3.35 14.99
N VAL A 97 34.37 -2.96 14.15
CA VAL A 97 35.60 -3.72 13.82
C VAL A 97 36.83 -3.01 14.38
#